data_AF-A0A1A7ZSR1-F1
#
_entry.id   AF-A0A1A7ZSR1-F1
#
_cell.length_a   1.000
_cell.length_b   1.000
_cell.length_c   1.000
_cell.angle_alpha   90.00
_cell.angle_beta   90.00
_cell.angle_gamma   90.00
#
_symmetry.space_group_name_H-M   'P 1'
#
loop_
_entity.id
_entity.type
_entity.pdbx_description
1 polymer ?
#
loop_
_entity_poly.entity_id
_entity_poly.type
_entity_poly.pdbx_seq_one_letter_code
_entity_poly.pdbx_strand_id
1 'polypeptide(L)'
;PEHLERLSQYRKRESQRTASVHARLKSMVQSYLEGVGWGLEQLREARTELKEVSHTLKAAGLESDGNMDCVKSLDRLREVSINHRQLLAAVSNLPRLYSVQSMVLETERLVESRRLLEAHARLMDLEWWQDDILWQLHGAAGTPGSALSSEDQELVVKYFSGVGQLVDALAKELWAVVSSSLALARQNPTPFVSAVRIVEREEALDRALLAERGGSGGSSRPLPPGRPRCWRATFFQVLEEAVSARFRSVSYLHTRGPGLAGHLSALQHGIMTDLATVRHLLEHCVPTHYQLTAAYLRASHHCLHTHLAQVSSWDLESGEIFAVLNWVLHIYNSPDMMGHPELVTDMERSELGPLISSEGLEQLQSKYVQSVQ
;
A
#
# COMPACT_ATOMS: atom_id res chain seq x y z
N PRO A 1 14.38 70.07 -78.25
CA PRO A 1 13.42 70.82 -77.41
C PRO A 1 11.96 70.37 -77.63
N GLU A 2 11.71 69.05 -77.69
CA GLU A 2 10.39 68.48 -78.10
C GLU A 2 9.59 67.85 -76.93
N HIS A 3 9.97 68.12 -75.69
CA HIS A 3 9.27 67.58 -74.50
C HIS A 3 8.72 68.64 -73.56
N LEU A 4 8.65 69.91 -73.99
CA LEU A 4 8.10 71.01 -73.20
C LEU A 4 6.58 70.89 -72.97
N GLU A 5 5.82 70.35 -73.93
CA GLU A 5 4.39 70.07 -73.74
C GLU A 5 4.14 68.93 -72.73
N ARG A 6 5.07 67.98 -72.59
CA ARG A 6 4.97 66.91 -71.58
C ARG A 6 5.27 67.41 -70.17
N LEU A 7 6.02 68.50 -70.01
CA LEU A 7 6.33 69.10 -68.70
C LEU A 7 5.08 69.67 -68.01
N SER A 8 4.14 70.25 -68.76
CA SER A 8 2.88 70.77 -68.18
C SER A 8 1.99 69.61 -67.69
N GLN A 9 1.93 68.52 -68.44
CA GLN A 9 1.22 67.30 -68.05
C GLN A 9 1.90 66.60 -66.87
N TYR A 10 3.24 66.55 -66.84
CA TYR A 10 4.01 65.98 -65.73
C TYR A 10 3.86 66.81 -64.46
N ARG A 11 3.88 68.15 -64.56
CA ARG A 11 3.63 69.06 -63.44
C ARG A 11 2.23 68.89 -62.87
N LYS A 12 1.22 68.72 -63.75
CA LYS A 12 -0.17 68.46 -63.34
C LYS A 12 -0.30 67.11 -62.64
N ARG A 13 0.32 66.05 -63.18
CA ARG A 13 0.36 64.72 -62.55
C ARG A 13 1.08 64.73 -61.20
N GLU A 14 2.24 65.38 -61.10
CA GLU A 14 2.94 65.52 -59.82
C GLU A 14 2.15 66.36 -58.83
N SER A 15 1.48 67.45 -59.24
CA SER A 15 0.59 68.21 -58.35
C SER A 15 -0.61 67.39 -57.85
N GLN A 16 -1.16 66.51 -58.69
CA GLN A 16 -2.23 65.61 -58.30
C GLN A 16 -1.72 64.50 -57.37
N ARG A 17 -0.49 64.00 -57.61
CA ARG A 17 0.16 63.01 -56.76
C ARG A 17 0.50 63.59 -55.39
N THR A 18 1.06 64.79 -55.33
CA THR A 18 1.34 65.49 -54.06
C THR A 18 0.06 65.84 -53.32
N ALA A 19 -0.98 66.32 -54.01
CA ALA A 19 -2.30 66.55 -53.40
C ALA A 19 -2.94 65.27 -52.86
N SER A 20 -2.84 64.15 -53.58
CA SER A 20 -3.33 62.83 -53.14
C SER A 20 -2.56 62.32 -51.93
N VAL A 21 -1.23 62.42 -51.94
CA VAL A 21 -0.37 62.05 -50.80
C VAL A 21 -0.66 62.93 -49.60
N HIS A 22 -0.82 64.25 -49.78
CA HIS A 22 -1.21 65.16 -48.70
C HIS A 22 -2.59 64.86 -48.13
N ALA A 23 -3.58 64.57 -48.98
CA ALA A 23 -4.92 64.20 -48.50
C ALA A 23 -4.89 62.89 -47.72
N ARG A 24 -4.13 61.90 -48.19
CA ARG A 24 -3.96 60.61 -47.51
C ARG A 24 -3.20 60.75 -46.19
N LEU A 25 -2.12 61.54 -46.16
CA LEU A 25 -1.39 61.86 -44.93
C LEU A 25 -2.28 62.62 -43.95
N LYS A 26 -3.06 63.60 -44.41
CA LYS A 26 -3.99 64.34 -43.55
C LYS A 26 -5.06 63.43 -42.95
N SER A 27 -5.67 62.57 -43.75
CA SER A 27 -6.65 61.58 -43.28
C SER A 27 -6.04 60.58 -42.30
N MET A 28 -4.82 60.10 -42.59
CA MET A 28 -4.11 59.17 -41.71
C MET A 28 -3.72 59.83 -40.39
N VAL A 29 -3.14 61.04 -40.41
CA VAL A 29 -2.80 61.82 -39.21
C VAL A 29 -4.06 62.13 -38.41
N GLN A 30 -5.16 62.48 -39.07
CA GLN A 30 -6.43 62.71 -38.41
C GLN A 30 -6.95 61.44 -37.73
N SER A 31 -6.94 60.28 -38.41
CA SER A 31 -7.33 59.00 -37.79
C SER A 31 -6.41 58.58 -36.63
N TYR A 32 -5.11 58.88 -36.72
CA TYR A 32 -4.17 58.63 -35.62
C TYR A 32 -4.45 59.55 -34.43
N LEU A 33 -4.69 60.84 -34.66
CA LEU A 33 -5.03 61.80 -33.60
C LEU A 33 -6.37 61.47 -32.95
N GLU A 34 -7.36 61.04 -33.73
CA GLU A 34 -8.66 60.58 -33.22
C GLU A 34 -8.50 59.29 -32.41
N GLY A 35 -7.69 58.33 -32.88
CA GLY A 35 -7.39 57.09 -32.16
C GLY A 35 -6.63 57.32 -30.85
N VAL A 36 -5.65 58.23 -30.85
CA VAL A 36 -4.92 58.64 -29.63
C VAL A 36 -5.84 59.41 -28.68
N GLY A 37 -6.70 60.28 -29.21
CA GLY A 37 -7.71 61.01 -28.42
C GLY A 37 -8.68 60.06 -27.73
N TRP A 38 -9.20 59.07 -28.45
CA TRP A 38 -10.06 58.03 -27.89
C TRP A 38 -9.33 57.18 -26.85
N GLY A 39 -8.09 56.76 -27.12
CA GLY A 39 -7.28 56.00 -26.17
C GLY A 39 -6.99 56.77 -24.88
N LEU A 40 -6.75 58.08 -24.96
CA LEU A 40 -6.58 58.93 -23.78
C LEU A 40 -7.87 59.09 -22.98
N GLU A 41 -9.02 59.19 -23.65
CA GLU A 41 -10.31 59.28 -22.97
C GLU A 41 -10.65 57.96 -22.25
N GLN A 42 -10.42 56.82 -22.89
CA GLN A 42 -10.56 55.49 -22.27
C GLN A 42 -9.62 55.31 -21.06
N LEU A 43 -8.38 55.80 -21.13
CA LEU A 43 -7.47 55.79 -19.99
C LEU A 43 -7.93 56.70 -18.85
N ARG A 44 -8.56 57.84 -19.16
CA ARG A 44 -9.13 58.73 -18.13
C ARG A 44 -10.34 58.09 -17.45
N GLU A 45 -11.21 57.44 -18.23
CA GLU A 45 -12.39 56.70 -17.76
C GLU A 45 -11.98 55.51 -16.89
N ALA A 46 -11.06 54.66 -17.35
CA ALA A 46 -10.53 53.54 -16.56
C ALA A 46 -9.87 54.03 -15.26
N ARG A 47 -9.20 55.18 -15.26
CA ARG A 47 -8.64 55.77 -14.04
C ARG A 47 -9.72 56.24 -13.07
N THR A 48 -10.84 56.79 -13.55
CA THR A 48 -11.96 57.16 -12.68
C THR A 48 -12.63 55.92 -12.09
N GLU A 49 -12.84 54.87 -12.89
CA GLU A 49 -13.37 53.59 -12.42
C GLU A 49 -12.44 52.94 -11.39
N LEU A 50 -11.13 52.88 -11.63
CA LEU A 50 -10.17 52.33 -10.66
C LEU A 50 -10.15 53.10 -9.34
N LYS A 51 -10.39 54.42 -9.37
CA LYS A 51 -10.52 55.21 -8.14
C LYS A 51 -11.79 54.86 -7.39
N GLU A 52 -12.90 54.65 -8.10
CA GLU A 52 -14.15 54.21 -7.51
C GLU A 52 -14.00 52.80 -6.91
N VAL A 53 -13.43 51.85 -7.65
CA VAL A 53 -13.12 50.49 -7.16
C VAL A 53 -12.19 50.53 -5.95
N SER A 54 -11.18 51.41 -5.95
CA SER A 54 -10.31 51.57 -4.79
C SER A 54 -11.06 52.12 -3.58
N HIS A 55 -12.01 53.04 -3.78
CA HIS A 55 -12.84 53.58 -2.71
C HIS A 55 -13.81 52.51 -2.17
N THR A 56 -14.48 51.75 -3.04
CA THR A 56 -15.36 50.65 -2.61
C THR A 56 -14.59 49.55 -1.90
N LEU A 57 -13.37 49.23 -2.35
CA LEU A 57 -12.50 48.27 -1.66
C LEU A 57 -12.07 48.78 -0.27
N LYS A 58 -11.76 50.07 -0.13
CA LYS A 58 -11.47 50.67 1.18
C LYS A 58 -12.69 50.67 2.10
N ALA A 59 -13.87 51.00 1.57
CA ALA A 59 -15.13 50.95 2.32
C ALA A 59 -15.44 49.52 2.79
N ALA A 60 -15.29 48.52 1.91
CA ALA A 60 -15.44 47.11 2.25
C ALA A 60 -14.40 46.64 3.28
N GLY A 61 -13.18 47.16 3.22
CA GLY A 61 -12.15 46.93 4.25
C GLY A 61 -12.55 47.46 5.62
N LEU A 62 -13.06 48.69 5.68
CA LEU A 62 -13.56 49.29 6.93
C LEU A 62 -14.80 48.57 7.48
N GLU A 63 -15.72 48.13 6.61
CA GLU A 63 -16.86 47.29 7.01
C GLU A 63 -16.42 45.92 7.52
N SER A 64 -15.39 45.31 6.91
CA SER A 64 -14.79 44.07 7.39
C SER A 64 -14.18 44.24 8.78
N ASP A 65 -13.46 45.34 9.03
CA ASP A 65 -12.89 45.65 10.34
C ASP A 65 -13.99 45.91 11.39
N GLY A 66 -15.06 46.64 11.03
CA GLY A 66 -16.23 46.82 11.89
C GLY A 66 -16.97 45.50 12.17
N ASN A 67 -17.01 44.59 11.20
CA ASN A 67 -17.56 43.25 11.37
C ASN A 67 -16.69 42.38 12.29
N MET A 68 -15.39 42.66 12.47
CA MET A 68 -14.57 41.93 13.46
C MET A 68 -15.07 42.13 14.89
N ASP A 69 -15.63 43.30 15.22
CA ASP A 69 -16.24 43.53 16.53
C ASP A 69 -17.57 42.77 16.68
N CYS A 70 -18.32 42.59 15.58
CA CYS A 70 -19.47 41.68 15.56
C CYS A 70 -19.04 40.21 15.70
N VAL A 71 -17.92 39.79 15.09
CA VAL A 71 -17.34 38.45 15.27
C VAL A 71 -16.99 38.17 16.73
N LYS A 72 -16.49 39.17 17.49
CA LYS A 72 -16.28 39.03 18.94
C LYS A 72 -17.58 38.74 19.70
N SER A 73 -18.69 39.37 19.29
CA SER A 73 -20.01 39.08 19.89
C SER A 73 -20.50 37.65 19.59
N LEU A 74 -20.02 37.06 18.48
CA LEU A 74 -20.31 35.68 18.09
C LEU A 74 -19.38 34.65 18.78
N ASP A 75 -18.36 35.07 19.53
CA ASP A 75 -17.51 34.16 20.30
C ASP A 75 -18.34 33.36 21.31
N ARG A 76 -19.35 33.99 21.92
CA ARG A 76 -20.27 33.30 22.83
C ARG A 76 -21.12 32.25 22.10
N LEU A 77 -21.55 32.54 20.87
CA LEU A 77 -22.27 31.57 20.03
C LEU A 77 -21.35 30.42 19.59
N ARG A 78 -20.08 30.71 19.30
CA ARG A 78 -19.06 29.71 18.98
C ARG A 78 -18.79 28.80 20.18
N GLU A 79 -18.64 29.34 21.39
CA GLU A 79 -18.52 28.56 22.63
C GLU A 79 -19.72 27.63 22.82
N VAL A 80 -20.94 28.17 22.71
CA VAL A 80 -22.17 27.38 22.84
C VAL A 80 -22.26 26.30 21.75
N SER A 81 -21.86 26.61 20.51
CA SER A 81 -21.81 25.65 19.41
C SER A 81 -20.80 24.53 19.66
N ILE A 82 -19.63 24.84 20.22
CA ILE A 82 -18.61 23.83 20.59
C ILE A 82 -19.16 22.93 21.69
N ASN A 83 -19.73 23.51 22.75
CA ASN A 83 -20.33 22.77 23.85
C ASN A 83 -21.49 21.88 23.37
N HIS A 84 -22.36 22.40 22.49
CA HIS A 84 -23.45 21.62 21.92
C HIS A 84 -22.93 20.45 21.09
N ARG A 85 -21.89 20.65 20.28
CA ARG A 85 -21.25 19.59 19.50
C ARG A 85 -20.63 18.52 20.39
N GLN A 86 -19.97 18.91 21.47
CA GLN A 86 -19.38 17.97 22.44
C GLN A 86 -20.46 17.17 23.18
N LEU A 87 -21.53 17.82 23.65
CA LEU A 87 -22.66 17.15 24.30
C LEU A 87 -23.38 16.20 23.35
N LEU A 88 -23.60 16.61 22.09
CA LEU A 88 -24.19 15.76 21.07
C LEU A 88 -23.34 14.51 20.82
N ALA A 89 -22.02 14.68 20.68
CA ALA A 89 -21.08 13.56 20.53
C ALA A 89 -21.13 12.61 21.74
N ALA A 90 -21.14 13.15 22.96
CA ALA A 90 -21.27 12.34 24.17
C ALA A 90 -22.59 11.54 24.18
N VAL A 91 -23.73 12.18 23.92
CA VAL A 91 -25.05 11.53 23.90
C VAL A 91 -25.15 10.48 22.80
N SER A 92 -24.60 10.73 21.61
CA SER A 92 -24.60 9.76 20.51
C SER A 92 -23.70 8.56 20.78
N ASN A 93 -22.60 8.74 21.52
CA ASN A 93 -21.63 7.68 21.80
C ASN A 93 -22.00 6.83 23.02
N LEU A 94 -22.73 7.36 23.99
CA LEU A 94 -23.10 6.66 25.23
C LEU A 94 -23.69 5.25 24.99
N PRO A 95 -24.71 5.06 24.13
CA PRO A 95 -25.25 3.72 23.86
C PRO A 95 -24.20 2.74 23.31
N ARG A 96 -23.30 3.24 22.46
CA ARG A 96 -22.22 2.44 21.88
C ARG A 96 -21.21 2.03 22.94
N LEU A 97 -20.81 2.95 23.82
CA LEU A 97 -19.89 2.65 24.93
C LEU A 97 -20.44 1.54 25.82
N TYR A 98 -21.71 1.57 26.22
CA TYR A 98 -22.29 0.48 27.00
C TYR A 98 -22.25 -0.88 26.28
N SER A 99 -22.27 -0.90 24.95
CA SER A 99 -22.22 -2.13 24.15
C SER A 99 -20.81 -2.68 23.93
N VAL A 100 -19.74 -1.86 24.06
CA VAL A 100 -18.36 -2.26 23.71
C VAL A 100 -17.94 -3.52 24.47
N GLN A 101 -18.14 -3.58 25.78
CA GLN A 101 -17.73 -4.75 26.58
C GLN A 101 -18.46 -6.04 26.15
N SER A 102 -19.78 -5.96 25.90
CA SER A 102 -20.56 -7.10 25.42
C SER A 102 -20.09 -7.55 24.04
N MET A 103 -19.82 -6.61 23.14
CA MET A 103 -19.34 -6.90 21.79
C MET A 103 -17.93 -7.48 21.78
N VAL A 104 -17.05 -7.04 22.68
CA VAL A 104 -15.72 -7.62 22.83
C VAL A 104 -15.85 -9.09 23.23
N LEU A 105 -16.63 -9.40 24.27
CA LEU A 105 -16.88 -10.78 24.72
C LEU A 105 -17.55 -11.66 23.65
N GLU A 106 -18.52 -11.11 22.91
CA GLU A 106 -19.13 -11.82 21.77
C GLU A 106 -18.11 -12.12 20.67
N THR A 107 -17.24 -11.16 20.37
CA THR A 107 -16.20 -11.30 19.34
C THR A 107 -15.15 -12.32 19.77
N GLU A 108 -14.75 -12.34 21.04
CA GLU A 108 -13.85 -13.36 21.60
C GLU A 108 -14.40 -14.77 21.39
N ARG A 109 -15.69 -14.99 21.70
CA ARG A 109 -16.37 -16.28 21.44
C ARG A 109 -16.40 -16.65 19.96
N LEU A 110 -16.54 -15.66 19.06
CA LEU A 110 -16.48 -15.90 17.62
C LEU A 110 -15.07 -16.31 17.18
N VAL A 111 -14.02 -15.72 17.75
CA VAL A 111 -12.62 -16.11 17.52
C VAL A 111 -12.39 -17.55 18.03
N GLU A 112 -12.79 -17.85 19.26
CA GLU A 112 -12.65 -19.18 19.87
C GLU A 112 -13.39 -20.28 19.07
N SER A 113 -14.56 -19.95 18.52
CA SER A 113 -15.34 -20.87 17.66
C SER A 113 -14.86 -20.88 16.19
N ARG A 114 -13.74 -20.22 15.87
CA ARG A 114 -13.16 -20.12 14.52
C ARG A 114 -14.08 -19.55 13.44
N ARG A 115 -15.05 -18.72 13.84
CA ARG A 115 -15.90 -17.95 12.92
C ARG A 115 -15.19 -16.64 12.54
N LEU A 116 -14.00 -16.77 11.95
CA LEU A 116 -13.03 -15.68 11.80
C LEU A 116 -13.56 -14.49 11.00
N LEU A 117 -14.38 -14.72 9.95
CA LEU A 117 -14.95 -13.63 9.15
C LEU A 117 -15.94 -12.77 9.94
N GLU A 118 -16.76 -13.42 10.77
CA GLU A 118 -17.74 -12.72 11.61
C GLU A 118 -17.04 -11.99 12.75
N ALA A 119 -16.06 -12.66 13.38
CA ALA A 119 -15.20 -12.02 14.38
C ALA A 119 -14.49 -10.78 13.80
N HIS A 120 -13.91 -10.91 12.61
CA HIS A 120 -13.24 -9.81 11.93
C HIS A 120 -14.21 -8.66 11.61
N ALA A 121 -15.43 -8.95 11.14
CA ALA A 121 -16.43 -7.91 10.89
C ALA A 121 -16.80 -7.12 12.16
N ARG A 122 -17.01 -7.82 13.29
CA ARG A 122 -17.29 -7.17 14.58
C ARG A 122 -16.09 -6.40 15.12
N LEU A 123 -14.88 -6.91 14.90
CA LEU A 123 -13.65 -6.20 15.24
C LEU A 123 -13.51 -4.90 14.45
N MET A 124 -13.83 -4.91 13.15
CA MET A 124 -13.83 -3.71 12.32
C MET A 124 -14.80 -2.64 12.83
N ASP A 125 -15.99 -3.04 13.29
CA ASP A 125 -16.95 -2.10 13.88
C ASP A 125 -16.39 -1.46 15.17
N LEU A 126 -15.73 -2.27 16.01
CA LEU A 126 -15.10 -1.80 17.26
C LEU A 126 -13.91 -0.86 17.01
N GLU A 127 -13.03 -1.21 16.06
CA GLU A 127 -11.91 -0.36 15.63
C GLU A 127 -12.43 0.96 15.05
N TRP A 128 -13.46 0.90 14.21
CA TRP A 128 -14.08 2.10 13.65
C TRP A 128 -14.66 3.00 14.74
N TRP A 129 -15.29 2.43 15.78
CA TRP A 129 -15.78 3.21 16.93
C TRP A 129 -14.67 3.85 17.74
N GLN A 130 -13.59 3.10 18.00
CA GLN A 130 -12.41 3.64 18.67
C GLN A 130 -11.84 4.83 17.89
N ASP A 131 -11.69 4.67 16.57
CA ASP A 131 -11.14 5.70 15.69
C ASP A 131 -12.06 6.91 15.53
N ASP A 132 -13.38 6.70 15.51
CA ASP A 132 -14.37 7.79 15.47
C ASP A 132 -14.35 8.59 16.78
N ILE A 133 -14.27 7.93 17.94
CA ILE A 133 -14.14 8.61 19.23
C ILE A 133 -12.82 9.37 19.30
N LEU A 134 -11.71 8.75 18.92
CA LEU A 134 -10.42 9.45 18.85
C LEU A 134 -10.52 10.66 17.93
N TRP A 135 -11.12 10.52 16.74
CA TRP A 135 -11.28 11.62 15.80
C TRP A 135 -12.16 12.76 16.34
N GLN A 136 -13.27 12.43 17.00
CA GLN A 136 -14.15 13.43 17.63
C GLN A 136 -13.44 14.19 18.75
N LEU A 137 -12.60 13.51 19.54
CA LEU A 137 -11.78 14.16 20.57
C LEU A 137 -10.73 15.08 19.92
N HIS A 138 -10.09 14.67 18.82
CA HIS A 138 -9.16 15.52 18.08
C HIS A 138 -9.88 16.75 17.49
N GLY A 139 -11.09 16.59 16.96
CA GLY A 139 -11.88 17.65 16.35
C GLY A 139 -12.62 18.55 17.36
N ALA A 140 -12.82 18.11 18.61
CA ALA A 140 -13.47 18.87 19.67
C ALA A 140 -12.65 20.10 20.10
N ALA A 141 -11.32 20.06 19.94
CA ALA A 141 -10.47 21.22 20.06
C ALA A 141 -10.56 22.05 18.77
N GLY A 142 -11.45 23.06 18.77
CA GLY A 142 -11.74 23.93 17.63
C GLY A 142 -10.58 24.85 17.18
N THR A 143 -9.34 24.40 17.35
CA THR A 143 -8.11 25.14 17.02
C THR A 143 -7.25 24.27 16.10
N PRO A 144 -6.85 24.76 14.92
CA PRO A 144 -5.84 24.07 14.12
C PRO A 144 -4.55 23.97 14.96
N GLY A 145 -4.13 22.75 15.31
CA GLY A 145 -2.90 22.48 16.07
C GLY A 145 -3.06 22.15 17.55
N SER A 146 -4.28 22.01 18.09
CA SER A 146 -4.44 21.48 19.45
C SER A 146 -4.33 19.95 19.42
N ALA A 147 -3.17 19.41 19.79
CA ALA A 147 -3.02 17.99 20.06
C ALA A 147 -3.98 17.56 21.19
N LEU A 148 -4.46 16.31 21.14
CA LEU A 148 -5.16 15.72 22.27
C LEU A 148 -4.31 15.82 23.54
N SER A 149 -4.96 16.01 24.70
CA SER A 149 -4.28 15.75 25.96
C SER A 149 -3.84 14.28 25.98
N SER A 150 -2.57 14.04 26.33
CA SER A 150 -2.02 12.67 26.43
C SER A 150 -2.86 11.78 27.34
N GLU A 151 -3.51 12.37 28.35
CA GLU A 151 -4.38 11.69 29.31
C GLU A 151 -5.68 11.17 28.66
N ASP A 152 -6.29 11.96 27.77
CA ASP A 152 -7.52 11.58 27.06
C ASP A 152 -7.25 10.44 26.07
N GLN A 153 -6.09 10.48 25.39
CA GLN A 153 -5.67 9.42 24.50
C GLN A 153 -5.42 8.11 25.27
N GLU A 154 -4.76 8.19 26.43
CA GLU A 154 -4.51 7.02 27.29
C GLU A 154 -5.81 6.42 27.83
N LEU A 155 -6.78 7.25 28.22
CA LEU A 155 -8.10 6.79 28.68
C LEU A 155 -8.82 5.97 27.61
N VAL A 156 -8.84 6.47 26.36
CA VAL A 156 -9.48 5.77 25.23
C VAL A 156 -8.75 4.46 24.94
N VAL A 157 -7.42 4.47 24.89
CA VAL A 157 -6.63 3.24 24.68
C VAL A 157 -6.91 2.21 25.77
N LYS A 158 -6.98 2.64 27.04
CA LYS A 158 -7.27 1.75 28.16
C LYS A 158 -8.68 1.16 28.08
N TYR A 159 -9.68 1.97 27.74
CA TYR A 159 -11.07 1.53 27.60
C TYR A 159 -11.25 0.51 26.47
N PHE A 160 -10.60 0.76 25.33
CA PHE A 160 -10.62 -0.12 24.15
C PHE A 160 -9.50 -1.18 24.16
N SER A 161 -8.85 -1.43 25.29
CA SER A 161 -7.76 -2.42 25.38
C SER A 161 -8.18 -3.83 24.95
N GLY A 162 -9.44 -4.20 25.17
CA GLY A 162 -10.02 -5.46 24.67
C GLY A 162 -10.03 -5.58 23.15
N VAL A 163 -10.13 -4.46 22.41
CA VAL A 163 -10.04 -4.45 20.94
C VAL A 163 -8.64 -4.86 20.49
N GLY A 164 -7.59 -4.33 21.12
CA GLY A 164 -6.21 -4.75 20.84
C GLY A 164 -5.98 -6.23 21.10
N GLN A 165 -6.49 -6.75 22.22
CA GLN A 165 -6.40 -8.18 22.55
C GLN A 165 -7.15 -9.06 21.54
N LEU A 166 -8.29 -8.59 21.04
CA LEU A 166 -9.05 -9.25 19.97
C LEU A 166 -8.29 -9.32 18.65
N VAL A 167 -7.57 -8.25 18.29
CA VAL A 167 -6.69 -8.25 17.11
C VAL A 167 -5.65 -9.35 17.22
N ASP A 168 -4.97 -9.42 18.37
CA ASP A 168 -3.92 -10.42 18.61
C ASP A 168 -4.50 -11.85 18.62
N ALA A 169 -5.67 -12.04 19.25
CA ALA A 169 -6.36 -13.33 19.28
C ALA A 169 -6.81 -13.78 17.88
N LEU A 170 -7.39 -12.87 17.09
CA LEU A 170 -7.78 -13.14 15.71
C LEU A 170 -6.57 -13.47 14.85
N ALA A 171 -5.49 -12.70 14.96
CA ALA A 171 -4.25 -12.95 14.24
C ALA A 171 -3.66 -14.31 14.60
N LYS A 172 -3.66 -14.70 15.88
CA LYS A 172 -3.18 -16.02 16.33
C LYS A 172 -3.96 -17.17 15.67
N GLU A 173 -5.29 -17.12 15.66
CA GLU A 173 -6.10 -18.14 14.98
C GLU A 173 -5.90 -18.11 13.45
N LEU A 174 -5.73 -16.92 12.86
CA LEU A 174 -5.43 -16.76 11.44
C LEU A 174 -4.13 -17.49 11.07
N TRP A 175 -3.07 -17.30 11.84
CA TRP A 175 -1.78 -17.93 11.60
C TRP A 175 -1.79 -19.44 11.91
N ALA A 176 -2.60 -19.88 12.87
CA ALA A 176 -2.85 -21.31 13.08
C ALA A 176 -3.52 -21.98 11.86
N VAL A 177 -4.42 -21.27 11.19
CA VAL A 177 -5.05 -21.72 9.93
C VAL A 177 -4.04 -21.74 8.79
N VAL A 178 -3.23 -20.70 8.61
CA VAL A 178 -2.22 -20.62 7.53
C VAL A 178 -1.14 -21.71 7.70
N SER A 179 -0.64 -21.91 8.92
CA SER A 179 0.35 -22.96 9.22
C SER A 179 -0.18 -24.37 8.99
N SER A 180 -1.50 -24.57 9.10
CA SER A 180 -2.18 -25.85 8.84
C SER A 180 -2.76 -25.97 7.42
N SER A 181 -2.37 -25.07 6.50
CA SER A 181 -2.95 -24.93 5.14
C SER A 181 -2.98 -26.24 4.35
N LEU A 182 -1.90 -27.03 4.34
CA LEU A 182 -1.84 -28.32 3.63
C LEU A 182 -2.87 -29.33 4.13
N ALA A 183 -3.08 -29.41 5.45
CA ALA A 183 -4.05 -30.32 6.04
C ALA A 183 -5.48 -29.86 5.73
N LEU A 184 -5.73 -28.54 5.82
CA LEU A 184 -7.01 -27.94 5.50
C LEU A 184 -7.36 -28.11 4.01
N ALA A 185 -6.40 -27.94 3.10
CA ALA A 185 -6.61 -28.12 1.66
C ALA A 185 -7.24 -29.48 1.32
N ARG A 186 -6.79 -30.54 2.00
CA ARG A 186 -7.24 -31.92 1.76
C ARG A 186 -8.59 -32.25 2.42
N GLN A 187 -8.97 -31.53 3.46
CA GLN A 187 -10.18 -31.81 4.25
C GLN A 187 -11.28 -30.80 3.93
N ASN A 188 -11.03 -29.52 4.19
CA ASN A 188 -11.93 -28.42 3.95
C ASN A 188 -11.13 -27.11 3.83
N PRO A 189 -11.00 -26.53 2.61
CA PRO A 189 -10.24 -25.30 2.40
C PRO A 189 -10.95 -24.02 2.90
N THR A 190 -12.22 -24.11 3.33
CA THR A 190 -13.03 -22.94 3.73
C THR A 190 -12.38 -22.05 4.81
N PRO A 191 -11.79 -22.59 5.89
CA PRO A 191 -11.11 -21.77 6.89
C PRO A 191 -9.90 -21.03 6.31
N PHE A 192 -9.14 -21.68 5.43
CA PHE A 192 -7.99 -21.08 4.75
C PHE A 192 -8.43 -19.94 3.81
N VAL A 193 -9.45 -20.16 2.98
CA VAL A 193 -10.02 -19.10 2.13
C VAL A 193 -10.53 -17.93 2.98
N SER A 194 -11.17 -18.22 4.11
CA SER A 194 -11.64 -17.20 5.05
C SER A 194 -10.48 -16.38 5.61
N ALA A 195 -9.35 -17.03 5.95
CA ALA A 195 -8.15 -16.35 6.40
C ALA A 195 -7.57 -15.42 5.33
N VAL A 196 -7.43 -15.91 4.10
CA VAL A 196 -6.92 -15.13 2.96
C VAL A 196 -7.80 -13.91 2.68
N ARG A 197 -9.13 -14.06 2.75
CA ARG A 197 -10.08 -12.93 2.58
C ARG A 197 -9.90 -11.84 3.64
N ILE A 198 -9.61 -12.23 4.88
CA ILE A 198 -9.34 -11.27 5.96
C ILE A 198 -8.03 -10.53 5.67
N VAL A 199 -6.96 -11.24 5.29
CA VAL A 199 -5.67 -10.64 4.92
C VAL A 199 -5.84 -9.61 3.79
N GLU A 200 -6.52 -9.97 2.71
CA GLU A 200 -6.75 -9.06 1.58
C GLU A 200 -7.59 -7.84 1.95
N ARG A 201 -8.56 -8.01 2.85
CA ARG A 201 -9.37 -6.91 3.34
C ARG A 201 -8.54 -5.94 4.19
N GLU A 202 -7.69 -6.45 5.07
CA GLU A 202 -6.80 -5.66 5.90
C GLU A 202 -5.75 -4.89 5.07
N GLU A 203 -5.17 -5.53 4.04
CA GLU A 203 -4.25 -4.86 3.11
C GLU A 203 -4.96 -3.78 2.27
N ALA A 204 -6.22 -3.99 1.89
CA ALA A 204 -7.00 -2.98 1.20
C ALA A 204 -7.31 -1.78 2.10
N LEU A 205 -7.62 -2.02 3.38
CA LEU A 205 -7.84 -0.97 4.38
C LEU A 205 -6.56 -0.17 4.63
N ASP A 206 -5.43 -0.84 4.83
CA ASP A 206 -4.13 -0.18 5.02
C ASP A 206 -3.77 0.71 3.81
N ARG A 207 -3.99 0.22 2.59
CA ARG A 207 -3.79 1.01 1.36
C ARG A 207 -4.71 2.23 1.28
N ALA A 208 -5.99 2.07 1.63
CA ALA A 208 -6.95 3.18 1.63
C ALA A 208 -6.54 4.27 2.62
N LEU A 209 -6.18 3.88 3.85
CA LEU A 209 -5.71 4.80 4.89
C LEU A 209 -4.44 5.55 4.47
N LEU A 210 -3.49 4.86 3.82
CA LEU A 210 -2.26 5.49 3.31
C LEU A 210 -2.54 6.43 2.13
N ALA A 211 -3.48 6.08 1.24
CA ALA A 211 -3.86 6.92 0.09
C ALA A 211 -4.55 8.22 0.53
N GLU A 212 -5.42 8.16 1.53
CA GLU A 212 -6.07 9.35 2.13
C GLU A 212 -5.03 10.35 2.67
N ARG A 213 -3.89 9.86 3.14
CA ARG A 213 -2.77 10.69 3.63
C ARG A 213 -1.88 11.23 2.52
N GLY A 214 -1.69 10.47 1.44
CA GLY A 214 -0.78 10.82 0.33
C GLY A 214 -1.37 11.78 -0.71
N GLY A 215 -2.68 12.03 -0.68
CA GLY A 215 -3.32 12.98 -1.59
C GLY A 215 -2.94 14.43 -1.32
N SER A 216 -2.83 15.25 -2.37
CA SER A 216 -2.59 16.71 -2.33
C SER A 216 -3.65 17.51 -1.53
N GLY A 217 -4.66 16.84 -0.96
CA GLY A 217 -5.80 17.40 -0.24
C GLY A 217 -5.76 17.20 1.28
N GLY A 218 -4.58 17.07 1.89
CA GLY A 218 -4.34 17.44 3.30
C GLY A 218 -5.33 16.90 4.35
N SER A 219 -5.79 15.65 4.24
CA SER A 219 -6.49 15.02 5.36
C SER A 219 -5.49 14.82 6.50
N SER A 220 -5.62 15.62 7.56
CA SER A 220 -4.76 15.56 8.75
C SER A 220 -5.18 14.45 9.72
N ARG A 221 -5.95 13.45 9.26
CA ARG A 221 -6.39 12.34 10.13
C ARG A 221 -5.18 11.49 10.51
N PRO A 222 -4.85 11.37 11.82
CA PRO A 222 -3.79 10.48 12.27
C PRO A 222 -4.12 9.04 11.86
N LEU A 223 -3.08 8.27 11.55
CA LEU A 223 -3.25 6.85 11.27
C LEU A 223 -3.71 6.15 12.56
N PRO A 224 -4.72 5.25 12.50
CA PRO A 224 -5.14 4.48 13.65
C PRO A 224 -3.97 3.72 14.31
N PRO A 225 -4.00 3.52 15.63
CA PRO A 225 -2.95 2.78 16.32
C PRO A 225 -2.84 1.35 15.76
N GLY A 226 -1.61 0.90 15.49
CA GLY A 226 -1.37 -0.46 14.96
C GLY A 226 -1.60 -0.62 13.46
N ARG A 227 -1.78 0.47 12.69
CA ARG A 227 -1.81 0.48 11.23
C ARG A 227 -0.50 1.08 10.66
N PRO A 228 -0.05 0.68 9.45
CA PRO A 228 -0.51 -0.49 8.69
C PRO A 228 -0.09 -1.79 9.38
N ARG A 229 -0.87 -2.85 9.17
CA ARG A 229 -0.63 -4.17 9.74
C ARG A 229 0.23 -5.07 8.89
N CYS A 230 0.19 -4.88 7.57
CA CYS A 230 1.00 -5.64 6.61
C CYS A 230 0.80 -7.17 6.75
N TRP A 231 -0.42 -7.63 7.03
CA TRP A 231 -0.74 -9.04 7.29
C TRP A 231 -0.40 -9.98 6.14
N ARG A 232 -0.29 -9.49 4.91
CA ARG A 232 0.17 -10.32 3.79
C ARG A 232 1.65 -10.68 3.92
N ALA A 233 2.49 -9.79 4.48
CA ALA A 233 3.88 -10.14 4.77
C ALA A 233 3.95 -11.23 5.85
N THR A 234 3.17 -11.10 6.91
CA THR A 234 3.07 -12.11 7.98
C THR A 234 2.53 -13.44 7.46
N PHE A 235 1.56 -13.42 6.54
CA PHE A 235 1.05 -14.63 5.88
C PHE A 235 2.18 -15.45 5.24
N PHE A 236 3.04 -14.80 4.44
CA PHE A 236 4.16 -15.48 3.78
C PHE A 236 5.22 -15.94 4.77
N GLN A 237 5.50 -15.15 5.81
CA GLN A 237 6.39 -15.56 6.89
C GLN A 237 5.90 -16.84 7.58
N VAL A 238 4.62 -16.90 7.95
CA VAL A 238 4.01 -18.07 8.60
C VAL A 238 4.01 -19.28 7.66
N LEU A 239 3.82 -19.06 6.36
CA LEU A 239 3.93 -20.12 5.35
C LEU A 239 5.35 -20.69 5.28
N GLU A 240 6.38 -19.84 5.24
CA GLU A 240 7.80 -20.26 5.24
C GLU A 240 8.18 -21.01 6.52
N GLU A 241 7.68 -20.55 7.68
CA GLU A 241 7.86 -21.23 8.96
C GLU A 241 7.19 -22.61 8.96
N ALA A 242 5.99 -22.74 8.36
CA ALA A 242 5.29 -24.01 8.24
C ALA A 242 6.02 -24.99 7.30
N VAL A 243 6.55 -24.51 6.17
CA VAL A 243 7.42 -25.29 5.27
C VAL A 243 8.64 -25.78 6.04
N SER A 244 9.31 -24.89 6.78
CA SER A 244 10.50 -25.22 7.57
C SER A 244 10.22 -26.22 8.68
N ALA A 245 9.07 -26.14 9.35
CA ALA A 245 8.66 -27.08 10.38
C ALA A 245 8.39 -28.47 9.80
N ARG A 246 7.74 -28.53 8.63
CA ARG A 246 7.45 -29.78 7.91
C ARG A 246 8.71 -30.41 7.31
N PHE A 247 9.63 -29.59 6.81
CA PHE A 247 10.95 -30.06 6.37
C PHE A 247 11.71 -30.73 7.52
N ARG A 248 11.73 -30.07 8.69
CA ARG A 248 12.36 -30.62 9.91
C ARG A 248 11.74 -31.94 10.33
N SER A 249 10.41 -32.09 10.26
CA SER A 249 9.76 -33.35 10.68
C SER A 249 10.16 -34.56 9.84
N VAL A 250 10.43 -34.36 8.54
CA VAL A 250 10.99 -35.40 7.65
C VAL A 250 12.48 -35.61 7.95
N SER A 251 13.20 -34.54 8.29
CA SER A 251 14.65 -34.55 8.49
C SER A 251 15.18 -35.24 9.75
N TYR A 252 14.33 -35.69 10.67
CA TYR A 252 14.79 -36.44 11.85
C TYR A 252 14.99 -37.95 11.59
N LEU A 253 14.79 -38.42 10.35
CA LEU A 253 15.07 -39.80 9.95
C LEU A 253 16.57 -39.97 9.66
N HIS A 254 17.20 -40.99 10.27
CA HIS A 254 18.60 -41.44 10.08
C HIS A 254 19.42 -40.65 9.04
N THR A 255 19.88 -39.44 9.41
CA THR A 255 20.56 -38.52 8.50
C THR A 255 22.03 -38.86 8.26
N ARG A 256 22.51 -39.99 8.76
CA ARG A 256 23.90 -40.43 8.66
C ARG A 256 24.01 -41.92 8.31
N GLY A 257 25.15 -42.28 7.76
CA GLY A 257 25.48 -43.58 7.24
C GLY A 257 24.49 -44.02 6.15
N PRO A 258 24.11 -45.31 6.10
CA PRO A 258 23.26 -45.85 5.05
C PRO A 258 21.85 -45.24 5.01
N GLY A 259 21.43 -44.52 6.05
CA GLY A 259 20.13 -43.85 6.12
C GLY A 259 20.01 -42.59 5.28
N LEU A 260 21.13 -41.94 4.90
CA LEU A 260 21.13 -40.64 4.22
C LEU A 260 20.38 -40.67 2.88
N ALA A 261 20.58 -41.72 2.08
CA ALA A 261 19.88 -41.86 0.80
C ALA A 261 18.36 -42.01 0.98
N GLY A 262 17.93 -42.76 1.99
CA GLY A 262 16.52 -42.90 2.35
C GLY A 262 15.91 -41.59 2.85
N HIS A 263 16.67 -40.83 3.64
CA HIS A 263 16.28 -39.49 4.09
C HIS A 263 16.10 -38.51 2.92
N LEU A 264 17.05 -38.44 1.99
CA LEU A 264 16.94 -37.60 0.79
C LEU A 264 15.76 -37.99 -0.10
N SER A 265 15.46 -39.29 -0.21
CA SER A 265 14.27 -39.79 -0.92
C SER A 265 12.97 -39.39 -0.20
N ALA A 266 12.94 -39.46 1.14
CA ALA A 266 11.78 -39.03 1.93
C ALA A 266 11.54 -37.51 1.79
N LEU A 267 12.60 -36.70 1.76
CA LEU A 267 12.51 -35.26 1.49
C LEU A 267 11.95 -34.98 0.09
N GLN A 268 12.47 -35.63 -0.95
CA GLN A 268 11.94 -35.50 -2.31
C GLN A 268 10.44 -35.81 -2.34
N HIS A 269 10.04 -36.97 -1.82
CA HIS A 269 8.64 -37.39 -1.84
C HIS A 269 7.74 -36.43 -1.05
N GLY A 270 8.18 -35.99 0.14
CA GLY A 270 7.44 -35.04 0.97
C GLY A 270 7.20 -33.71 0.27
N ILE A 271 8.26 -33.09 -0.24
CA ILE A 271 8.20 -31.79 -0.92
C ILE A 271 7.33 -31.87 -2.18
N MET A 272 7.48 -32.91 -3.00
CA MET A 272 6.68 -33.05 -4.22
C MET A 272 5.19 -33.27 -3.91
N THR A 273 4.89 -34.04 -2.86
CA THR A 273 3.50 -34.24 -2.40
C THR A 273 2.87 -32.94 -1.91
N ASP A 274 3.66 -32.10 -1.23
CA ASP A 274 3.21 -30.80 -0.76
C ASP A 274 2.99 -29.82 -1.89
N LEU A 275 3.96 -29.71 -2.81
CA LEU A 275 3.86 -28.86 -4.01
C LEU A 275 2.65 -29.24 -4.86
N ALA A 276 2.37 -30.54 -5.04
CA ALA A 276 1.16 -30.98 -5.72
C ALA A 276 -0.12 -30.52 -4.99
N THR A 277 -0.13 -30.58 -3.65
CA THR A 277 -1.26 -30.10 -2.84
C THR A 277 -1.42 -28.58 -2.96
N VAL A 278 -0.31 -27.82 -2.92
CA VAL A 278 -0.33 -26.36 -3.03
C VAL A 278 -0.85 -25.96 -4.41
N ARG A 279 -0.26 -26.50 -5.48
CA ARG A 279 -0.60 -26.17 -6.86
C ARG A 279 -2.04 -26.51 -7.22
N HIS A 280 -2.47 -27.73 -6.91
CA HIS A 280 -3.78 -28.20 -7.37
C HIS A 280 -4.95 -27.82 -6.46
N LEU A 281 -4.69 -27.42 -5.20
CA LEU A 281 -5.75 -27.07 -4.24
C LEU A 281 -5.61 -25.65 -3.70
N LEU A 282 -4.47 -25.29 -3.12
CA LEU A 282 -4.31 -24.01 -2.41
C LEU A 282 -4.10 -22.82 -3.34
N GLU A 283 -3.45 -22.99 -4.50
CA GLU A 283 -3.25 -21.93 -5.50
C GLU A 283 -4.60 -21.34 -5.95
N HIS A 284 -5.62 -22.18 -6.07
CA HIS A 284 -6.99 -21.77 -6.42
C HIS A 284 -7.76 -21.11 -5.27
N CYS A 285 -7.22 -21.14 -4.05
CA CYS A 285 -7.82 -20.53 -2.86
C CYS A 285 -7.29 -19.12 -2.57
N VAL A 286 -6.28 -18.66 -3.31
CA VAL A 286 -5.62 -17.36 -3.13
C VAL A 286 -5.73 -16.47 -4.38
N PRO A 287 -5.56 -15.15 -4.25
CA PRO A 287 -5.39 -14.28 -5.40
C PRO A 287 -4.16 -14.65 -6.24
N THR A 288 -4.23 -14.47 -7.56
CA THR A 288 -3.15 -14.84 -8.51
C THR A 288 -1.82 -14.15 -8.24
N HIS A 289 -1.84 -12.96 -7.63
CA HIS A 289 -0.63 -12.20 -7.30
C HIS A 289 0.14 -12.78 -6.10
N TYR A 290 -0.41 -13.78 -5.39
CA TYR A 290 0.32 -14.48 -4.33
C TYR A 290 1.37 -15.44 -4.87
N GLN A 291 1.13 -16.05 -6.05
CA GLN A 291 1.99 -17.06 -6.65
C GLN A 291 2.41 -18.11 -5.60
N LEU A 292 1.43 -18.76 -4.97
CA LEU A 292 1.65 -19.52 -3.74
C LEU A 292 2.56 -20.72 -3.96
N THR A 293 2.44 -21.38 -5.11
CA THR A 293 3.30 -22.49 -5.55
C THR A 293 4.75 -22.02 -5.65
N ALA A 294 5.00 -20.86 -6.28
CA ALA A 294 6.35 -20.30 -6.39
C ALA A 294 6.92 -19.89 -5.02
N ALA A 295 6.10 -19.33 -4.13
CA ALA A 295 6.50 -19.02 -2.75
C ALA A 295 6.87 -20.28 -1.96
N TYR A 296 6.03 -21.32 -2.03
CA TYR A 296 6.27 -22.60 -1.35
C TYR A 296 7.52 -23.30 -1.88
N LEU A 297 7.75 -23.23 -3.20
CA LEU A 297 8.93 -23.78 -3.86
C LEU A 297 10.20 -23.07 -3.39
N ARG A 298 10.20 -21.72 -3.37
CA ARG A 298 11.33 -20.92 -2.84
C ARG A 298 11.65 -21.29 -1.39
N ALA A 299 10.63 -21.38 -0.53
CA ALA A 299 10.80 -21.80 0.86
C ALA A 299 11.41 -23.22 0.96
N SER A 300 10.91 -24.16 0.16
CA SER A 300 11.39 -25.54 0.12
C SER A 300 12.83 -25.64 -0.38
N HIS A 301 13.19 -24.87 -1.41
CA HIS A 301 14.56 -24.75 -1.90
C HIS A 301 15.49 -24.20 -0.81
N HIS A 302 15.08 -23.14 -0.10
CA HIS A 302 15.89 -22.57 0.97
C HIS A 302 16.14 -23.58 2.11
N CYS A 303 15.13 -24.34 2.51
CA CYS A 303 15.30 -25.43 3.48
C CYS A 303 16.28 -26.49 2.98
N LEU A 304 16.14 -26.93 1.72
CA LEU A 304 17.03 -27.92 1.11
C LEU A 304 18.47 -27.42 1.00
N HIS A 305 18.66 -26.19 0.55
CA HIS A 305 19.98 -25.56 0.43
C HIS A 305 20.68 -25.52 1.79
N THR A 306 19.98 -25.02 2.81
CA THR A 306 20.51 -24.93 4.19
C THR A 306 20.86 -26.30 4.74
N HIS A 307 19.98 -27.29 4.52
CA HIS A 307 20.19 -28.65 4.98
C HIS A 307 21.37 -29.33 4.28
N LEU A 308 21.47 -29.22 2.95
CA LEU A 308 22.56 -29.84 2.20
C LEU A 308 23.91 -29.15 2.43
N ALA A 309 23.93 -27.84 2.66
CA ALA A 309 25.13 -27.15 3.13
C ALA A 309 25.60 -27.73 4.48
N GLN A 310 24.68 -28.00 5.40
CA GLN A 310 24.98 -28.65 6.67
C GLN A 310 25.49 -30.09 6.47
N VAL A 311 24.81 -30.90 5.66
CA VAL A 311 25.22 -32.29 5.36
C VAL A 311 26.61 -32.32 4.72
N SER A 312 26.91 -31.40 3.81
CA SER A 312 28.19 -31.30 3.11
C SER A 312 29.36 -30.95 4.05
N SER A 313 29.06 -30.34 5.20
CA SER A 313 30.07 -30.03 6.22
C SER A 313 30.43 -31.23 7.11
N TRP A 314 29.65 -32.32 7.06
CA TRP A 314 29.92 -33.51 7.85
C TRP A 314 31.08 -34.31 7.27
N ASP A 315 31.63 -35.20 8.10
CA ASP A 315 32.55 -36.23 7.64
C ASP A 315 31.72 -37.38 7.07
N LEU A 316 31.62 -37.45 5.75
CA LEU A 316 30.75 -38.35 5.01
C LEU A 316 31.56 -39.52 4.44
N GLU A 317 31.03 -40.73 4.55
CA GLU A 317 31.58 -41.92 3.89
C GLU A 317 31.35 -41.88 2.37
N SER A 318 32.10 -42.67 1.60
CA SER A 318 32.01 -42.68 0.12
C SER A 318 30.59 -42.92 -0.41
N GLY A 319 29.82 -43.80 0.24
CA GLY A 319 28.42 -44.06 -0.09
C GLY A 319 27.49 -42.87 0.19
N GLU A 320 27.75 -42.11 1.26
CA GLU A 320 26.99 -40.91 1.61
C GLU A 320 27.31 -39.75 0.66
N ILE A 321 28.59 -39.55 0.33
CA ILE A 321 29.03 -38.55 -0.65
C ILE A 321 28.37 -38.84 -2.01
N PHE A 322 28.36 -40.11 -2.44
CA PHE A 322 27.67 -40.50 -3.67
C PHE A 322 26.18 -40.17 -3.61
N ALA A 323 25.49 -40.48 -2.49
CA ALA A 323 24.08 -40.19 -2.33
C ALA A 323 23.78 -38.68 -2.47
N VAL A 324 24.57 -37.81 -1.84
CA VAL A 324 24.43 -36.35 -1.95
C VAL A 324 24.71 -35.87 -3.38
N LEU A 325 25.82 -36.31 -4.00
CA LEU A 325 26.17 -35.91 -5.36
C LEU A 325 25.12 -36.33 -6.38
N ASN A 326 24.65 -37.58 -6.29
CA ASN A 326 23.58 -38.09 -7.16
C ASN A 326 22.30 -37.27 -6.98
N TRP A 327 21.97 -36.91 -5.74
CA TRP A 327 20.76 -36.13 -5.48
C TRP A 327 20.84 -34.71 -6.05
N VAL A 328 21.95 -34.01 -5.81
CA VAL A 328 22.17 -32.64 -6.30
C VAL A 328 22.24 -32.59 -7.83
N LEU A 329 23.00 -33.49 -8.45
CA LEU A 329 23.29 -33.44 -9.88
C LEU A 329 22.18 -34.05 -10.74
N HIS A 330 21.52 -35.09 -10.25
CA HIS A 330 20.62 -35.89 -11.08
C HIS A 330 19.16 -35.87 -10.62
N ILE A 331 18.88 -35.78 -9.31
CA ILE A 331 17.50 -35.85 -8.79
C ILE A 331 16.87 -34.46 -8.69
N TYR A 332 17.58 -33.48 -8.13
CA TYR A 332 17.00 -32.17 -7.82
C TYR A 332 16.42 -31.46 -9.06
N ASN A 333 17.18 -31.47 -10.16
CA ASN A 333 16.78 -30.86 -11.44
C ASN A 333 16.03 -31.83 -12.37
N SER A 334 15.72 -33.05 -11.89
CA SER A 334 15.05 -34.07 -12.69
C SER A 334 13.56 -33.72 -12.91
N PRO A 335 12.91 -34.33 -13.91
CA PRO A 335 11.46 -34.21 -14.08
C PRO A 335 10.68 -34.76 -12.88
N ASP A 336 11.30 -35.56 -12.00
CA ASP A 336 10.68 -36.13 -10.81
C ASP A 336 10.78 -35.18 -9.58
N MET A 337 11.39 -34.01 -9.74
CA MET A 337 11.50 -33.00 -8.67
C MET A 337 11.36 -31.56 -9.21
N MET A 338 12.34 -30.67 -9.00
CA MET A 338 12.20 -29.25 -9.36
C MET A 338 12.26 -29.01 -10.87
N GLY A 339 12.70 -30.01 -11.65
CA GLY A 339 12.62 -30.00 -13.10
C GLY A 339 11.27 -30.42 -13.67
N HIS A 340 10.28 -30.74 -12.82
CA HIS A 340 8.97 -31.21 -13.26
C HIS A 340 8.29 -30.17 -14.19
N PRO A 341 7.75 -30.56 -15.36
CA PRO A 341 7.24 -29.63 -16.37
C PRO A 341 6.21 -28.63 -15.84
N GLU A 342 5.39 -29.08 -14.89
CA GLU A 342 4.38 -28.24 -14.26
C GLU A 342 4.93 -27.19 -13.29
N LEU A 343 6.10 -27.42 -12.67
CA LEU A 343 6.70 -26.44 -11.75
C LEU A 343 7.52 -25.39 -12.51
N VAL A 344 8.04 -25.75 -13.68
CA VAL A 344 8.87 -24.88 -14.52
C VAL A 344 8.07 -23.73 -15.12
N THR A 345 6.75 -23.87 -15.28
CA THR A 345 5.89 -22.77 -15.75
C THR A 345 5.71 -21.67 -14.71
N ASP A 346 5.83 -22.02 -13.44
CA ASP A 346 5.48 -21.13 -12.32
C ASP A 346 6.69 -20.35 -11.81
N MET A 347 7.89 -20.61 -12.35
CA MET A 347 9.12 -20.11 -11.77
C MET A 347 10.26 -19.99 -12.78
N GLU A 348 10.96 -18.85 -12.76
CA GLU A 348 12.20 -18.70 -13.50
C GLU A 348 13.34 -19.42 -12.75
N ARG A 349 13.91 -20.46 -13.36
CA ARG A 349 15.00 -21.26 -12.74
C ARG A 349 16.21 -20.43 -12.29
N SER A 350 16.41 -19.25 -12.86
CA SER A 350 17.45 -18.30 -12.48
C SER A 350 17.27 -17.72 -11.08
N GLU A 351 16.06 -17.71 -10.52
CA GLU A 351 15.76 -17.05 -9.25
C GLU A 351 16.18 -17.84 -8.00
N LEU A 352 16.25 -19.17 -8.08
CA LEU A 352 16.62 -20.01 -6.92
C LEU A 352 18.12 -20.12 -6.69
N GLY A 353 18.93 -19.96 -7.73
CA GLY A 353 20.35 -20.28 -7.66
C GLY A 353 20.63 -21.78 -7.47
N PRO A 354 21.91 -22.16 -7.29
CA PRO A 354 22.28 -23.55 -7.16
C PRO A 354 21.98 -24.09 -5.75
N LEU A 355 21.57 -25.36 -5.68
CA LEU A 355 21.21 -26.04 -4.44
C LEU A 355 22.38 -26.13 -3.44
N ILE A 356 23.60 -26.27 -3.92
CA ILE A 356 24.84 -26.14 -3.14
C ILE A 356 25.79 -25.20 -3.88
N SER A 357 26.73 -24.57 -3.17
CA SER A 357 27.74 -23.73 -3.83
C SER A 357 28.59 -24.54 -4.81
N SER A 358 29.06 -23.90 -5.88
CA SER A 358 29.95 -24.54 -6.85
C SER A 358 31.22 -25.08 -6.18
N GLU A 359 31.79 -24.32 -5.24
CA GLU A 359 32.93 -24.74 -4.43
C GLU A 359 32.60 -25.99 -3.58
N GLY A 360 31.44 -26.00 -2.92
CA GLY A 360 31.02 -27.16 -2.12
C GLY A 360 30.81 -28.42 -2.96
N LEU A 361 30.29 -28.25 -4.18
CA LEU A 361 30.12 -29.34 -5.14
C LEU A 361 31.48 -29.90 -5.59
N GLU A 362 32.43 -29.04 -5.96
CA GLU A 362 33.78 -29.43 -6.38
C GLU A 362 34.53 -30.16 -5.24
N GLN A 363 34.36 -29.69 -4.01
CA GLN A 363 34.93 -30.34 -2.82
C GLN A 363 34.34 -31.74 -2.60
N LEU A 364 33.02 -31.91 -2.70
CA LEU A 364 32.36 -33.22 -2.57
C LEU A 364 32.81 -34.19 -3.67
N GLN A 365 32.89 -33.72 -4.92
CA GLN A 365 33.39 -34.52 -6.04
C GLN A 365 34.84 -34.96 -5.82
N SER A 366 35.70 -34.05 -5.38
CA SER A 366 37.10 -34.34 -5.11
C SER A 366 37.26 -35.37 -3.98
N LYS A 367 36.52 -35.21 -2.87
CA LYS A 367 36.48 -36.19 -1.77
C LYS A 367 36.00 -37.56 -2.25
N TYR A 368 34.97 -37.60 -3.09
CA TYR A 368 34.46 -38.86 -3.65
C TYR A 368 35.52 -39.59 -4.46
N VAL A 369 36.18 -38.90 -5.40
CA VAL A 369 37.23 -39.49 -6.25
C VAL A 369 38.38 -40.03 -5.39
N GLN A 370 38.82 -39.29 -4.38
CA GLN A 370 39.88 -39.75 -3.45
C GLN A 370 39.46 -40.95 -2.61
N SER A 371 38.17 -41.11 -2.30
CA SER A 371 37.66 -42.22 -1.49
C SER A 371 37.44 -43.53 -2.26
N VAL A 372 37.36 -43.45 -3.60
CA VAL A 372 37.11 -44.60 -4.50
C VAL A 372 38.38 -45.08 -5.18
N GLN A 373 39.44 -44.25 -5.22
CA GLN A 373 40.80 -44.62 -5.60
C GLN A 373 41.50 -45.37 -4.47
#